data_AF-A0A9D9MHR2-F1
#
_entry.id   AF-A0A9D9MHR2-F1
#
_cell.length_a   1.000
_cell.length_b   1.000
_cell.length_c   1.000
_cell.angle_alpha   90.00
_cell.angle_beta   90.00
_cell.angle_gamma   90.00
#
_symmetry.space_group_name_H-M   'P 1'
#
loop_
_entity.id
_entity.type
_entity.pdbx_description
1 polymer ?
#
loop_
_entity_poly.entity_id
_entity_poly.type
_entity_poly.pdbx_seq_one_letter_code
_entity_poly.pdbx_strand_id
1 'polypeptide(L)'
;MADITLSNFESEVIEASRRQPVLLDIWAPWCGPCKTLGPMLEKLETAYAGRFVLAKLDADQQPEIAGQLSRMFGVRSIPLCVLFQDGQPVDGFVGALPESELRAFLDKHVPSADAAAGQDDAERAREMLAAGHVDDGIAALKHALELAPANDDARCACLLALIHAGRLAEAREVYAPVAGRGTTPATDDLAAAGLWLEACEQSAAADAAPEATPQEQRFRRARAHLAAARFTEALDELLEILMRDKNWGEGRARTTYLAILRLMRATQAEAEPEGAAQGAIVAAGATAARRASDADTYHRRLSMILF
;
A
#
# COMPACT_ATOMS: atom_id res chain seq x y z
N MET A 1 -6.35 -16.70 -18.83
CA MET A 1 -5.46 -17.62 -19.57
C MET A 1 -4.73 -16.96 -20.73
N ALA A 2 -3.40 -16.84 -20.60
CA ALA A 2 -2.49 -16.38 -21.65
C ALA A 2 -1.41 -17.44 -21.92
N ASP A 3 -1.10 -17.67 -23.19
CA ASP A 3 0.06 -18.48 -23.58
C ASP A 3 1.32 -17.61 -23.57
N ILE A 4 2.30 -18.03 -22.79
CA ILE A 4 3.49 -17.25 -22.51
C ILE A 4 4.60 -17.58 -23.50
N THR A 5 5.21 -16.52 -24.01
CA THR A 5 6.37 -16.52 -24.89
C THR A 5 7.42 -15.58 -24.33
N LEU A 6 8.65 -15.66 -24.84
CA LEU A 6 9.71 -14.72 -24.46
C LEU A 6 9.31 -13.25 -24.65
N SER A 7 8.50 -12.92 -25.66
CA SER A 7 8.13 -11.53 -25.94
C SER A 7 7.08 -10.96 -24.99
N ASN A 8 6.23 -11.80 -24.39
CA ASN A 8 5.14 -11.34 -23.51
C ASN A 8 5.34 -11.70 -22.03
N PHE A 9 6.38 -12.47 -21.68
CA PHE A 9 6.67 -12.89 -20.30
C PHE A 9 6.74 -11.69 -19.34
N GLU A 10 7.42 -10.62 -19.74
CA GLU A 10 7.55 -9.41 -18.91
C GLU A 10 6.18 -8.79 -18.60
N SER A 11 5.33 -8.59 -19.61
CA SER A 11 4.04 -7.92 -19.43
C SER A 11 2.98 -8.82 -18.76
N GLU A 12 2.91 -10.08 -19.16
CA GLU A 12 1.83 -11.01 -18.79
C GLU A 12 2.13 -11.79 -17.50
N VAL A 13 3.40 -11.88 -17.09
CA VAL A 13 3.80 -12.56 -15.86
C VAL A 13 4.35 -11.56 -14.85
N ILE A 14 5.43 -10.85 -15.18
CA ILE A 14 6.12 -9.99 -14.23
C ILE A 14 5.26 -8.77 -13.86
N GLU A 15 4.90 -7.93 -14.83
CA GLU A 15 4.13 -6.72 -14.58
C GLU A 15 2.68 -7.01 -14.19
N ALA A 16 2.08 -8.08 -14.72
CA ALA A 16 0.78 -8.56 -14.27
C ALA A 16 0.79 -8.98 -12.78
N SER A 17 1.87 -9.64 -12.32
CA SER A 17 1.99 -10.09 -10.93
C SER A 17 2.08 -8.98 -9.88
N ARG A 18 2.38 -7.74 -10.30
CA ARG A 18 2.31 -6.55 -9.45
C ARG A 18 0.88 -6.10 -9.14
N ARG A 19 -0.08 -6.54 -9.95
CA ARG A 19 -1.51 -6.20 -9.79
C ARG A 19 -2.27 -7.34 -9.14
N GLN A 20 -1.98 -8.57 -9.52
CA GLN A 20 -2.61 -9.77 -8.97
C GLN A 20 -1.71 -10.99 -9.17
N PRO A 21 -1.73 -12.00 -8.28
CA PRO A 21 -0.88 -13.18 -8.40
C PRO A 21 -1.02 -13.89 -9.75
N VAL A 22 0.11 -14.31 -10.34
CA VAL A 22 0.14 -15.06 -11.61
C VAL A 22 0.72 -16.44 -11.36
N LEU A 23 -0.05 -17.49 -11.61
CA LEU A 23 0.42 -18.87 -11.58
C LEU A 23 0.84 -19.29 -12.98
N LEU A 24 2.13 -19.53 -13.18
CA LEU A 24 2.70 -20.02 -14.43
C LEU A 24 2.77 -21.55 -14.42
N ASP A 25 1.95 -22.21 -15.24
CA ASP A 25 1.98 -23.65 -15.50
C ASP A 25 2.95 -23.97 -16.66
N ILE A 26 4.09 -24.59 -16.33
CA ILE A 26 5.09 -25.03 -17.29
C ILE A 26 4.79 -26.48 -17.67
N TRP A 27 4.37 -26.68 -18.91
CA TRP A 27 3.84 -27.94 -19.41
C TRP A 27 4.45 -28.33 -20.77
N ALA A 28 4.09 -29.52 -21.28
CA ALA A 28 4.38 -29.92 -22.66
C ALA A 28 3.35 -30.97 -23.15
N PRO A 29 3.11 -31.13 -24.47
CA PRO A 29 2.08 -32.05 -24.99
C PRO A 29 2.29 -33.53 -24.62
N TRP A 30 3.54 -33.94 -24.47
CA TRP A 30 3.94 -35.31 -24.11
C TRP A 30 3.85 -35.58 -22.59
N CYS A 31 3.67 -34.55 -21.77
CA CYS A 31 3.58 -34.68 -20.33
C CYS A 31 2.22 -35.27 -19.91
N GLY A 32 2.22 -36.53 -19.49
CA GLY A 32 1.02 -37.21 -18.99
C GLY A 32 0.33 -36.49 -17.81
N PRO A 33 1.04 -36.20 -16.71
CA PRO A 33 0.46 -35.51 -15.54
C PRO A 33 -0.08 -34.11 -15.84
N CYS A 34 0.49 -33.41 -16.82
CA CYS A 34 0.01 -32.08 -17.24
C CYS A 34 -1.43 -32.12 -17.77
N LYS A 35 -1.84 -33.23 -18.40
CA LYS A 35 -3.18 -33.40 -18.97
C LYS A 35 -4.29 -33.43 -17.92
N THR A 36 -3.96 -33.81 -16.68
CA THR A 36 -4.89 -33.74 -15.54
C THR A 36 -4.78 -32.44 -14.77
N LEU A 37 -3.57 -31.90 -14.64
CA LEU A 37 -3.32 -30.68 -13.88
C LEU A 37 -3.90 -29.44 -14.56
N GLY A 38 -3.65 -29.25 -15.86
CA GLY A 38 -4.10 -28.07 -16.61
C GLY A 38 -5.60 -27.77 -16.45
N PRO A 39 -6.51 -28.72 -16.74
CA PRO A 39 -7.94 -28.51 -16.55
C PRO A 39 -8.35 -28.23 -15.10
N MET A 40 -7.62 -28.77 -14.12
CA MET A 40 -7.87 -28.50 -12.71
C MET A 40 -7.46 -27.07 -12.34
N LEU A 41 -6.35 -26.58 -12.86
CA LEU A 41 -5.92 -25.18 -12.69
C LEU A 41 -6.90 -24.21 -13.37
N GLU A 42 -7.39 -24.52 -14.57
CA GLU A 42 -8.39 -23.72 -15.29
C GLU A 42 -9.72 -23.64 -14.51
N LYS A 43 -10.16 -24.77 -13.92
CA LYS A 43 -11.31 -24.80 -13.01
C LYS A 43 -11.10 -23.92 -11.78
N LEU A 44 -9.90 -23.94 -11.20
CA LEU A 44 -9.58 -23.11 -10.03
C LEU A 44 -9.48 -21.63 -10.40
N GLU A 45 -8.90 -21.26 -11.54
CA GLU A 45 -8.88 -19.87 -12.03
C GLU A 45 -10.31 -19.30 -12.09
N THR A 46 -11.24 -20.08 -12.65
CA THR A 46 -12.66 -19.72 -12.70
C THR A 46 -13.28 -19.62 -11.29
N ALA A 47 -13.03 -20.61 -10.42
CA ALA A 47 -13.59 -20.64 -9.07
C ALA A 47 -13.05 -19.52 -8.16
N TYR A 48 -11.84 -19.03 -8.44
CA TYR A 48 -11.24 -17.92 -7.71
C TYR A 48 -11.66 -16.55 -8.27
N ALA A 49 -12.46 -16.52 -9.34
CA ALA A 49 -13.13 -15.33 -9.84
C ALA A 49 -12.17 -14.15 -10.11
N GLY A 50 -11.03 -14.44 -10.75
CA GLY A 50 -10.04 -13.42 -11.11
C GLY A 50 -9.06 -13.02 -10.00
N ARG A 51 -9.16 -13.61 -8.79
CA ARG A 51 -8.19 -13.34 -7.71
C ARG A 51 -6.74 -13.78 -8.02
N PHE A 52 -6.56 -14.62 -9.04
CA PHE A 52 -5.26 -14.92 -9.64
C PHE A 52 -5.43 -15.17 -11.14
N VAL A 53 -4.33 -15.11 -11.89
CA VAL A 53 -4.28 -15.44 -13.32
C VAL A 53 -3.53 -16.74 -13.54
N LEU A 54 -4.07 -17.60 -14.40
CA LEU A 54 -3.34 -18.76 -14.91
C LEU A 54 -2.65 -18.38 -16.24
N ALA A 55 -1.33 -18.55 -16.26
CA ALA A 55 -0.47 -18.40 -17.42
C ALA A 55 0.11 -19.76 -17.80
N LYS A 56 0.20 -20.08 -19.09
CA LYS A 56 0.68 -21.39 -19.56
C LYS A 56 1.93 -21.21 -20.40
N LEU A 57 2.96 -22.02 -20.13
CA LEU A 57 4.21 -21.99 -20.86
C LEU A 57 4.55 -23.39 -21.35
N ASP A 58 4.59 -23.56 -22.67
CA ASP A 58 5.06 -24.79 -23.29
C ASP A 58 6.59 -24.83 -23.22
N ALA A 59 7.12 -25.80 -22.48
CA ALA A 59 8.55 -25.97 -22.24
C ALA A 59 9.35 -26.32 -23.52
N ASP A 60 8.71 -26.96 -24.51
CA ASP A 60 9.35 -27.29 -25.79
C ASP A 60 9.47 -26.02 -26.66
N GLN A 61 8.48 -25.14 -26.59
CA GLN A 61 8.45 -23.89 -27.36
C GLN A 61 9.26 -22.76 -26.70
N GLN A 62 9.32 -22.74 -25.37
CA GLN A 62 10.02 -21.71 -24.58
C GLN A 62 11.08 -22.34 -23.65
N PRO A 63 12.08 -23.05 -24.20
CA PRO A 63 13.05 -23.81 -23.39
C PRO A 63 13.95 -22.92 -22.55
N GLU A 64 14.17 -21.66 -22.96
CA GLU A 64 14.99 -20.70 -22.24
C GLU A 64 14.36 -20.32 -20.90
N ILE A 65 13.08 -19.89 -20.91
CA ILE A 65 12.32 -19.54 -19.71
C ILE A 65 12.14 -20.78 -18.82
N ALA A 66 11.67 -21.88 -19.40
CA ALA A 66 11.45 -23.12 -18.66
C ALA A 66 12.75 -23.61 -17.98
N GLY A 67 13.87 -23.56 -18.70
CA GLY A 67 15.18 -23.97 -18.18
C GLY A 67 15.72 -23.05 -17.08
N GLN A 68 15.49 -21.72 -17.17
CA GLN A 68 15.85 -20.79 -16.11
C GLN A 68 15.05 -21.04 -14.82
N LEU A 69 13.73 -21.13 -14.92
CA LEU A 69 12.86 -21.39 -13.76
C LEU A 69 13.14 -22.76 -13.15
N SER A 70 13.34 -23.79 -13.97
CA SER A 70 13.74 -25.13 -13.51
C SER A 70 15.03 -25.11 -12.69
N ARG A 71 16.06 -24.37 -13.15
CA ARG A 71 17.31 -24.22 -12.39
C ARG A 71 17.11 -23.47 -11.07
N MET A 72 16.32 -22.40 -11.08
CA MET A 72 16.04 -21.59 -9.90
C MET A 72 15.33 -22.39 -8.80
N PHE A 73 14.38 -23.25 -9.17
CA PHE A 73 13.65 -24.13 -8.25
C PHE A 73 14.34 -25.49 -8.01
N GLY A 74 15.49 -25.75 -8.63
CA GLY A 74 16.24 -26.99 -8.44
C GLY A 74 15.56 -28.25 -8.99
N VAL A 75 14.70 -28.10 -9.99
CA VAL A 75 13.82 -29.15 -10.51
C VAL A 75 14.11 -29.40 -11.98
N ARG A 76 13.82 -30.62 -12.46
CA ARG A 76 14.14 -31.05 -13.83
C ARG A 76 12.98 -31.72 -14.56
N SER A 77 11.80 -31.72 -13.94
CA SER A 77 10.61 -32.42 -14.42
C SER A 77 9.44 -31.46 -14.50
N ILE A 78 8.62 -31.65 -15.51
CA ILE A 78 7.31 -31.00 -15.66
C ILE A 78 6.18 -31.96 -15.24
N PRO A 79 5.01 -31.44 -14.82
CA PRO A 79 4.66 -30.02 -14.70
C PRO A 79 5.41 -29.33 -13.56
N LEU A 80 5.81 -28.09 -13.81
CA LEU A 80 6.34 -27.16 -12.81
C LEU A 80 5.41 -25.95 -12.80
N CYS A 81 4.81 -25.64 -11.65
CA CYS A 81 4.03 -24.43 -11.48
C CYS A 81 4.79 -23.45 -10.60
N VAL A 82 4.89 -22.19 -11.05
CA VAL A 82 5.57 -21.12 -10.32
C VAL A 82 4.59 -19.98 -10.10
N LEU A 83 4.44 -19.53 -8.85
CA LEU A 83 3.63 -18.38 -8.53
C LEU A 83 4.48 -17.13 -8.51
N PHE A 84 4.04 -16.11 -9.25
CA PHE A 84 4.61 -14.77 -9.27
C PHE A 84 3.71 -13.80 -8.53
N GLN A 85 4.32 -12.95 -7.71
CA GLN A 85 3.69 -11.86 -6.98
C GLN A 85 4.69 -10.69 -6.87
N ASP A 86 4.22 -9.47 -7.04
CA ASP A 86 5.03 -8.24 -6.98
C ASP A 86 6.25 -8.25 -7.92
N GLY A 87 6.11 -8.91 -9.08
CA GLY A 87 7.15 -9.03 -10.09
C GLY A 87 8.21 -10.07 -9.77
N GLN A 88 8.01 -10.92 -8.75
CA GLN A 88 8.99 -11.92 -8.32
C GLN A 88 8.35 -13.31 -8.17
N PRO A 89 9.10 -14.39 -8.41
CA PRO A 89 8.67 -15.75 -8.09
C PRO A 89 8.68 -15.95 -6.57
N VAL A 90 7.53 -16.24 -5.96
CA VAL A 90 7.37 -16.31 -4.49
C VAL A 90 7.21 -17.73 -3.96
N ASP A 91 6.68 -18.65 -4.77
CA ASP A 91 6.50 -20.05 -4.41
C ASP A 91 6.32 -20.92 -5.67
N GLY A 92 6.36 -22.24 -5.53
CA GLY A 92 6.14 -23.16 -6.64
C GLY A 92 6.00 -24.61 -6.22
N PHE A 93 5.45 -25.44 -7.10
CA PHE A 93 5.31 -26.88 -6.89
C PHE A 93 5.58 -27.67 -8.16
N VAL A 94 5.88 -28.97 -7.99
CA VAL A 94 6.18 -29.89 -9.07
C VAL A 94 5.21 -31.06 -9.06
N GLY A 95 4.79 -31.48 -10.25
CA GLY A 95 3.89 -32.62 -10.42
C GLY A 95 2.41 -32.25 -10.36
N ALA A 96 1.57 -33.24 -10.62
CA ALA A 96 0.12 -33.08 -10.53
C ALA A 96 -0.33 -33.31 -9.08
N LEU A 97 -0.73 -32.25 -8.40
CA LEU A 97 -1.26 -32.31 -7.03
C LEU A 97 -2.79 -32.48 -7.02
N PRO A 98 -3.37 -33.07 -5.96
CA PRO A 98 -4.82 -33.08 -5.74
C PRO A 98 -5.41 -31.66 -5.60
N GLU A 99 -6.69 -31.47 -5.94
CA GLU A 99 -7.36 -30.15 -5.87
C GLU A 99 -7.24 -29.50 -4.48
N SER A 100 -7.33 -30.28 -3.40
CA SER A 100 -7.20 -29.77 -2.03
C SER A 100 -5.82 -29.17 -1.75
N GLU A 101 -4.75 -29.78 -2.28
CA GLU A 101 -3.38 -29.28 -2.13
C GLU A 101 -3.14 -28.05 -3.00
N LEU A 102 -3.71 -28.01 -4.21
CA LEU A 102 -3.66 -26.83 -5.06
C LEU A 102 -4.38 -25.63 -4.41
N ARG A 103 -5.55 -25.84 -3.81
CA ARG A 103 -6.25 -24.79 -3.05
C ARG A 103 -5.43 -24.33 -1.87
N ALA A 104 -4.89 -25.26 -1.08
CA ALA A 104 -4.05 -24.92 0.05
C ALA A 104 -2.75 -24.18 -0.36
N PHE A 105 -2.22 -24.44 -1.56
CA PHE A 105 -1.12 -23.68 -2.12
C PHE A 105 -1.56 -22.26 -2.51
N LEU A 106 -2.66 -22.13 -3.27
CA LEU A 106 -3.19 -20.84 -3.71
C LEU A 106 -3.61 -19.95 -2.55
N ASP A 107 -4.32 -20.49 -1.55
CA ASP A 107 -4.87 -19.73 -0.42
C ASP A 107 -3.79 -19.11 0.49
N LYS A 108 -2.52 -19.53 0.36
CA LYS A 108 -1.39 -18.89 1.06
C LYS A 108 -1.02 -17.53 0.47
N HIS A 109 -1.29 -17.33 -0.82
CA HIS A 109 -0.74 -16.23 -1.61
C HIS A 109 -1.82 -15.41 -2.32
N VAL A 110 -2.95 -16.03 -2.62
CA VAL A 110 -4.09 -15.41 -3.27
C VAL A 110 -5.01 -14.81 -2.20
N PRO A 111 -5.39 -13.52 -2.31
CA PRO A 111 -6.32 -12.91 -1.39
C PRO A 111 -7.61 -13.71 -1.23
N SER A 112 -8.21 -13.72 -0.04
CA SER A 112 -9.54 -14.32 0.15
C SER A 112 -10.60 -13.55 -0.66
N ALA A 113 -11.77 -14.15 -0.87
CA ALA A 113 -12.88 -13.46 -1.53
C ALA A 113 -13.28 -12.18 -0.78
N ASP A 114 -13.35 -12.24 0.55
CA ASP A 114 -13.66 -11.09 1.38
C ASP A 114 -12.54 -10.03 1.31
N ALA A 115 -11.27 -10.43 1.29
CA ALA A 115 -10.16 -9.50 1.15
C ALA A 115 -10.19 -8.77 -0.21
N ALA A 116 -10.51 -9.47 -1.29
CA ALA A 116 -10.66 -8.88 -2.62
C ALA A 116 -11.86 -7.92 -2.68
N ALA A 117 -13.03 -8.34 -2.19
CA ALA A 117 -14.22 -7.50 -2.15
C ALA A 117 -14.00 -6.25 -1.26
N GLY A 118 -13.31 -6.40 -0.13
CA GLY A 118 -12.93 -5.27 0.72
C GLY A 118 -11.97 -4.31 0.02
N GLN A 119 -11.04 -4.81 -0.80
CA GLN A 119 -10.17 -3.95 -1.60
C GLN A 119 -10.96 -3.18 -2.67
N ASP A 120 -11.90 -3.83 -3.35
CA ASP A 120 -12.77 -3.18 -4.34
C ASP A 120 -13.61 -2.07 -3.70
N ASP A 121 -14.17 -2.31 -2.52
CA ASP A 121 -14.93 -1.31 -1.76
C ASP A 121 -14.05 -0.15 -1.29
N ALA A 122 -12.81 -0.42 -0.87
CA ALA A 122 -11.86 0.62 -0.49
C ALA A 122 -11.49 1.52 -1.68
N GLU A 123 -11.32 0.95 -2.87
CA GLU A 123 -11.03 1.72 -4.09
C GLU A 123 -12.23 2.59 -4.47
N ARG A 124 -13.43 2.01 -4.50
CA ARG A 124 -14.66 2.75 -4.77
C ARG A 124 -14.90 3.88 -3.76
N ALA A 125 -14.55 3.65 -2.50
CA ALA A 125 -14.65 4.67 -1.48
C ALA A 125 -13.70 5.86 -1.73
N ARG A 126 -12.49 5.62 -2.23
CA ARG A 126 -11.56 6.69 -2.62
C ARG A 126 -12.15 7.55 -3.72
N GLU A 127 -12.78 6.93 -4.73
CA GLU A 127 -13.48 7.67 -5.79
C GLU A 127 -14.62 8.54 -5.24
N MET A 128 -15.42 8.01 -4.30
CA MET A 128 -16.49 8.74 -3.64
C MET A 128 -15.96 9.93 -2.84
N LEU A 129 -14.89 9.73 -2.06
CA LEU A 129 -14.24 10.79 -1.29
C LEU A 129 -13.68 11.89 -2.21
N ALA A 130 -13.00 11.52 -3.30
CA ALA A 130 -12.49 12.45 -4.29
C ALA A 130 -13.62 13.25 -4.99
N ALA A 131 -14.79 12.63 -5.17
CA ALA A 131 -15.99 13.29 -5.67
C ALA A 131 -16.73 14.14 -4.62
N GLY A 132 -16.26 14.17 -3.37
CA GLY A 132 -16.87 14.92 -2.26
C GLY A 132 -18.05 14.22 -1.58
N HIS A 133 -18.34 12.96 -1.92
CA HIS A 133 -19.35 12.12 -1.27
C HIS A 133 -18.78 11.50 0.01
N VAL A 134 -18.53 12.34 1.01
CA VAL A 134 -17.76 11.97 2.21
C VAL A 134 -18.42 10.85 3.02
N ASP A 135 -19.72 10.94 3.29
CA ASP A 135 -20.41 9.95 4.11
C ASP A 135 -20.50 8.58 3.43
N ASP A 136 -20.76 8.55 2.12
CA ASP A 136 -20.81 7.32 1.34
C ASP A 136 -19.41 6.66 1.26
N GLY A 137 -18.36 7.46 1.05
CA GLY A 137 -16.98 6.99 1.07
C GLY A 137 -16.57 6.40 2.43
N ILE A 138 -16.92 7.07 3.54
CA ILE A 138 -16.68 6.53 4.89
C ILE A 138 -17.43 5.21 5.10
N ALA A 139 -18.69 5.12 4.66
CA ALA A 139 -19.47 3.89 4.79
C ALA A 139 -18.84 2.73 4.00
N ALA A 140 -18.39 2.97 2.77
CA ALA A 140 -17.71 1.97 1.95
C ALA A 140 -16.37 1.53 2.57
N LEU A 141 -15.57 2.46 3.13
CA LEU A 141 -14.33 2.10 3.84
C LEU A 141 -14.59 1.27 5.11
N LYS A 142 -15.68 1.55 5.84
CA LYS A 142 -16.06 0.75 7.00
C LYS A 142 -16.46 -0.67 6.59
N HIS A 143 -17.25 -0.82 5.53
CA HIS A 143 -17.60 -2.13 4.99
C HIS A 143 -16.36 -2.89 4.48
N ALA A 144 -15.43 -2.20 3.81
CA ALA A 144 -14.15 -2.78 3.42
C ALA A 144 -13.37 -3.35 4.61
N LEU A 145 -13.39 -2.68 5.77
CA LEU A 145 -12.74 -3.14 6.99
C LEU A 145 -13.49 -4.28 7.71
N GLU A 146 -14.79 -4.43 7.50
CA GLU A 146 -15.55 -5.59 7.97
C GLU A 146 -15.14 -6.85 7.20
N LEU A 147 -14.98 -6.72 5.88
CA LEU A 147 -14.52 -7.80 5.00
C LEU A 147 -13.02 -8.11 5.17
N ALA A 148 -12.20 -7.07 5.32
CA ALA A 148 -10.75 -7.17 5.42
C ALA A 148 -10.19 -6.39 6.63
N PRO A 149 -10.34 -6.90 7.87
CA PRO A 149 -9.89 -6.17 9.06
C PRO A 149 -8.38 -5.90 9.14
N ALA A 150 -7.58 -6.63 8.39
CA ALA A 150 -6.13 -6.48 8.32
C ALA A 150 -5.67 -5.46 7.26
N ASN A 151 -6.58 -4.85 6.48
CA ASN A 151 -6.24 -3.86 5.46
C ASN A 151 -5.93 -2.50 6.11
N ASP A 152 -4.64 -2.31 6.43
CA ASP A 152 -4.15 -1.12 7.11
C ASP A 152 -4.24 0.14 6.22
N ASP A 153 -4.17 -0.01 4.89
CA ASP A 153 -4.34 1.09 3.94
C ASP A 153 -5.79 1.61 3.94
N ALA A 154 -6.77 0.70 3.85
CA ALA A 154 -8.18 1.05 3.98
C ALA A 154 -8.49 1.66 5.36
N ARG A 155 -7.82 1.15 6.41
CA ARG A 155 -7.97 1.69 7.78
C ARG A 155 -7.43 3.10 7.89
N CYS A 156 -6.26 3.36 7.29
CA CYS A 156 -5.64 4.69 7.25
C CYS A 156 -6.54 5.68 6.50
N ALA A 157 -7.03 5.31 5.31
CA ALA A 157 -7.97 6.14 4.55
C ALA A 157 -9.26 6.44 5.34
N CYS A 158 -9.84 5.44 5.99
CA CYS A 158 -11.04 5.60 6.83
C CYS A 158 -10.77 6.57 7.99
N LEU A 159 -9.64 6.39 8.67
CA LEU A 159 -9.21 7.24 9.77
C LEU A 159 -9.04 8.71 9.32
N LEU A 160 -8.34 8.94 8.21
CA LEU A 160 -8.14 10.28 7.66
C LEU A 160 -9.47 10.92 7.24
N ALA A 161 -10.36 10.20 6.55
CA ALA A 161 -11.66 10.70 6.16
C ALA A 161 -12.51 11.12 7.37
N LEU A 162 -12.51 10.31 8.45
CA LEU A 162 -13.22 10.62 9.70
C LEU A 162 -12.63 11.83 10.42
N ILE A 163 -11.29 11.99 10.45
CA ILE A 163 -10.64 13.16 11.04
C ILE A 163 -11.03 14.44 10.29
N HIS A 164 -10.97 14.43 8.95
CA HIS A 164 -11.38 15.59 8.14
C HIS A 164 -12.86 15.94 8.30
N ALA A 165 -13.72 14.93 8.46
CA ALA A 165 -15.14 15.11 8.74
C ALA A 165 -15.43 15.55 10.20
N GLY A 166 -14.40 15.64 11.07
CA GLY A 166 -14.56 15.97 12.49
C GLY A 166 -15.20 14.86 13.34
N ARG A 167 -15.34 13.65 12.80
CA ARG A 167 -15.98 12.49 13.43
C ARG A 167 -14.98 11.73 14.32
N LEU A 168 -14.38 12.43 15.28
CA LEU A 168 -13.24 11.95 16.07
C LEU A 168 -13.54 10.69 16.90
N ALA A 169 -14.76 10.55 17.42
CA ALA A 169 -15.16 9.37 18.19
C ALA A 169 -15.11 8.09 17.33
N GLU A 170 -15.62 8.16 16.11
CA GLU A 170 -15.59 7.04 15.17
C GLU A 170 -14.17 6.78 14.66
N ALA A 171 -13.38 7.83 14.42
CA ALA A 171 -11.97 7.71 14.08
C ALA A 171 -11.20 6.91 15.15
N ARG A 172 -11.49 7.17 16.44
CA ARG A 172 -10.91 6.44 17.57
C ARG A 172 -11.28 4.96 17.57
N GLU A 173 -12.54 4.62 17.28
CA GLU A 173 -12.98 3.23 17.15
C GLU A 173 -12.25 2.49 16.03
N VAL A 174 -12.09 3.13 14.86
CA VAL A 174 -11.37 2.57 13.71
C VAL A 174 -9.88 2.34 14.02
N TYR A 175 -9.25 3.22 14.80
CA TYR A 175 -7.83 3.13 15.16
C TYR A 175 -7.54 2.20 16.35
N ALA A 176 -8.48 2.00 17.27
CA ALA A 176 -8.25 1.23 18.50
C ALA A 176 -7.65 -0.18 18.31
N PRO A 177 -8.06 -0.99 17.31
CA PRO A 177 -7.52 -2.35 17.12
C PRO A 177 -6.04 -2.38 16.69
N VAL A 178 -5.53 -1.27 16.18
CA VAL A 178 -4.16 -1.16 15.64
C VAL A 178 -3.27 -0.25 16.50
N ALA A 179 -3.86 0.42 17.49
CA ALA A 179 -3.13 1.28 18.42
C ALA A 179 -2.05 0.47 19.15
N GLY A 180 -0.78 0.81 18.91
CA GLY A 180 0.36 0.17 19.58
C GLY A 180 0.93 -1.08 18.91
N ARG A 181 0.65 -1.34 17.61
CA ARG A 181 1.26 -2.43 16.80
C ARG A 181 2.81 -2.36 16.66
N GLY A 182 3.52 -1.54 17.44
CA GLY A 182 4.98 -1.39 17.37
C GLY A 182 5.48 -0.62 16.15
N THR A 183 4.59 -0.08 15.32
CA THR A 183 4.92 0.83 14.22
C THR A 183 5.20 2.23 14.75
N THR A 184 6.03 2.99 14.03
CA THR A 184 6.35 4.38 14.40
C THR A 184 5.68 5.35 13.44
N PRO A 185 5.10 6.47 13.93
CA PRO A 185 4.55 7.51 13.05
C PRO A 185 5.55 8.09 12.03
N ALA A 186 6.85 7.93 12.28
CA ALA A 186 7.90 8.35 11.36
C ALA A 186 8.05 7.40 10.15
N THR A 187 7.65 6.15 10.30
CA THR A 187 7.87 5.07 9.32
C THR A 187 6.59 4.45 8.77
N ASP A 188 5.43 4.73 9.36
CA ASP A 188 4.14 4.12 9.04
C ASP A 188 3.02 5.17 8.94
N ASP A 189 2.19 5.09 7.89
CA ASP A 189 1.18 6.12 7.59
C ASP A 189 -0.04 6.01 8.50
N LEU A 190 -0.45 4.79 8.85
CA LEU A 190 -1.53 4.54 9.80
C LEU A 190 -1.16 5.07 11.21
N ALA A 191 0.07 4.86 11.65
CA ALA A 191 0.59 5.44 12.89
C ALA A 191 0.68 6.98 12.82
N ALA A 192 1.02 7.56 11.66
CA ALA A 192 1.01 9.01 11.47
C ALA A 192 -0.41 9.59 11.57
N ALA A 193 -1.40 8.93 10.97
CA ALA A 193 -2.81 9.28 11.11
C ALA A 193 -3.31 9.16 12.56
N GLY A 194 -2.87 8.12 13.28
CA GLY A 194 -3.13 7.97 14.72
C GLY A 194 -2.56 9.13 15.56
N LEU A 195 -1.34 9.59 15.25
CA LEU A 195 -0.74 10.75 15.90
C LEU A 195 -1.55 12.03 15.65
N TRP A 196 -2.12 12.18 14.44
CA TRP A 196 -3.00 13.32 14.14
C TRP A 196 -4.31 13.24 14.91
N LEU A 197 -4.95 12.06 14.99
CA LEU A 197 -6.14 11.84 15.83
C LEU A 197 -5.89 12.26 17.29
N GLU A 198 -4.77 11.82 17.87
CA GLU A 198 -4.39 12.19 19.23
C GLU A 198 -4.17 13.70 19.40
N ALA A 199 -3.63 14.39 18.40
CA ALA A 199 -3.51 15.84 18.42
C ALA A 199 -4.89 16.52 18.38
N CYS A 200 -5.82 16.04 17.56
CA CYS A 200 -7.19 16.55 17.47
C CYS A 200 -7.94 16.41 18.80
N GLU A 201 -7.89 15.24 19.43
CA GLU A 201 -8.56 15.00 20.71
C GLU A 201 -7.96 15.83 21.86
N GLN A 202 -6.64 16.00 21.90
CA GLN A 202 -5.97 16.74 22.97
C GLN A 202 -6.07 18.26 22.79
N SER A 203 -6.27 18.75 21.56
CA SER A 203 -6.58 20.16 21.29
C SER A 203 -7.90 20.57 21.96
N ALA A 204 -8.89 19.67 22.01
CA ALA A 204 -10.16 19.91 22.69
C ALA A 204 -10.03 19.93 24.23
N ALA A 205 -8.96 19.34 24.78
CA ALA A 205 -8.73 19.16 26.21
C ALA A 205 -7.69 20.12 26.81
N ALA A 206 -7.27 21.15 26.07
CA ALA A 206 -6.13 21.98 26.46
C ALA A 206 -6.44 22.95 27.62
N ASP A 207 -6.26 22.47 28.85
CA ASP A 207 -6.01 23.31 30.03
C ASP A 207 -4.51 23.66 30.14
N ALA A 208 -4.26 24.92 30.50
CA ALA A 208 -2.91 25.49 30.59
C ALA A 208 -2.10 24.87 31.74
N ALA A 209 -1.22 23.91 31.42
CA ALA A 209 -0.19 23.47 32.36
C ALA A 209 0.79 24.64 32.64
N PRO A 210 0.88 25.13 33.89
CA PRO A 210 1.78 26.22 34.24
C PRO A 210 3.20 25.66 34.34
N GLU A 211 4.17 26.39 33.76
CA GLU A 211 5.60 26.07 33.71
C GLU A 211 6.02 24.96 32.72
N ALA A 212 5.94 25.26 31.42
CA ALA A 212 6.68 24.51 30.40
C ALA A 212 7.93 25.25 29.96
N THR A 213 9.00 24.49 29.68
CA THR A 213 10.18 24.99 28.98
C THR A 213 9.80 25.60 27.63
N PRO A 214 10.58 26.54 27.08
CA PRO A 214 10.30 27.13 25.76
C PRO A 214 10.12 26.08 24.65
N GLN A 215 10.90 24.99 24.67
CA GLN A 215 10.78 23.90 23.70
C GLN A 215 9.46 23.11 23.88
N GLU A 216 9.04 22.85 25.11
CA GLU A 216 7.77 22.18 25.38
C GLU A 216 6.59 23.06 24.94
N GLN A 217 6.67 24.39 25.13
CA GLN A 217 5.67 25.32 24.61
C GLN A 217 5.60 25.30 23.08
N ARG A 218 6.75 25.26 22.39
CA ARG A 218 6.83 25.12 20.93
C ARG A 218 6.20 23.81 20.47
N PHE A 219 6.51 22.70 21.13
CA PHE A 219 5.97 21.40 20.79
C PHE A 219 4.45 21.36 20.94
N ARG A 220 3.89 21.95 22.02
CA ARG A 220 2.44 22.10 22.17
C ARG A 220 1.81 22.91 21.04
N ARG A 221 2.44 24.03 20.63
CA ARG A 221 1.95 24.82 19.48
C ARG A 221 1.99 24.00 18.19
N ALA A 222 3.06 23.26 17.94
CA ALA A 222 3.15 22.37 16.79
C ALA A 222 2.00 21.36 16.76
N ARG A 223 1.65 20.75 17.91
CA ARG A 223 0.52 19.83 18.02
C ARG A 223 -0.83 20.51 17.80
N ALA A 224 -1.01 21.74 18.28
CA ALA A 224 -2.22 22.53 18.01
C ALA A 224 -2.34 22.93 16.52
N HIS A 225 -1.23 23.24 15.87
CA HIS A 225 -1.20 23.46 14.42
C HIS A 225 -1.55 22.18 13.65
N LEU A 226 -0.99 21.04 14.05
CA LEU A 226 -1.32 19.74 13.48
C LEU A 226 -2.81 19.41 13.64
N ALA A 227 -3.38 19.57 14.84
CA ALA A 227 -4.82 19.36 15.08
C ALA A 227 -5.70 20.22 14.15
N ALA A 228 -5.24 21.41 13.80
CA ALA A 228 -5.91 22.34 12.89
C ALA A 228 -5.54 22.15 11.41
N ALA A 229 -4.89 21.04 11.03
CA ALA A 229 -4.38 20.75 9.69
C ALA A 229 -3.41 21.83 9.11
N ARG A 230 -2.83 22.67 9.97
CA ARG A 230 -1.84 23.70 9.60
C ARG A 230 -0.44 23.10 9.61
N PHE A 231 -0.18 22.20 8.67
CA PHE A 231 1.01 21.37 8.66
C PHE A 231 2.30 22.19 8.56
N THR A 232 2.33 23.24 7.74
CA THR A 232 3.52 24.07 7.55
C THR A 232 3.96 24.78 8.83
N GLU A 233 3.02 25.37 9.56
CA GLU A 233 3.29 26.06 10.83
C GLU A 233 3.71 25.07 11.92
N ALA A 234 3.13 23.85 11.91
CA ALA A 234 3.58 22.78 12.81
C ALA A 234 5.04 22.39 12.53
N LEU A 235 5.42 22.23 11.26
CA LEU A 235 6.78 21.89 10.85
C LEU A 235 7.79 22.99 11.22
N ASP A 236 7.43 24.26 11.06
CA ASP A 236 8.29 25.39 11.44
C ASP A 236 8.59 25.41 12.96
N GLU A 237 7.58 25.17 13.80
CA GLU A 237 7.77 25.07 15.26
C GLU A 237 8.67 23.88 15.65
N LEU A 238 8.54 22.75 14.95
CA LEU A 238 9.36 21.56 15.18
C LEU A 238 10.81 21.74 14.69
N LEU A 239 11.04 22.43 13.56
CA LEU A 239 12.38 22.76 13.08
C LEU A 239 13.15 23.59 14.11
N GLU A 240 12.49 24.58 14.72
CA GLU A 240 13.08 25.41 15.78
C GLU A 240 13.52 24.60 17.01
N ILE A 241 12.85 23.49 17.32
CA ILE A 241 13.27 22.55 18.36
C ILE A 241 14.50 21.78 17.88
N LEU A 242 14.42 21.18 16.68
CA LEU A 242 15.45 20.29 16.14
C LEU A 242 16.78 20.99 15.82
N MET A 243 16.74 22.28 15.49
CA MET A 243 17.94 23.11 15.31
C MET A 243 18.72 23.31 16.62
N ARG A 244 18.06 23.24 17.78
CA ARG A 244 18.69 23.38 19.10
C ARG A 244 19.08 22.03 19.70
N ASP A 245 18.20 21.04 19.56
CA ASP A 245 18.43 19.68 20.06
C ASP A 245 17.74 18.66 19.14
N LYS A 246 18.56 17.93 18.36
CA LYS A 246 18.12 16.93 17.39
C LYS A 246 17.41 15.74 18.03
N ASN A 247 17.65 15.49 19.32
CA ASN A 247 17.08 14.36 20.07
C ASN A 247 16.13 14.83 21.18
N TRP A 248 15.64 16.08 21.10
CA TRP A 248 14.79 16.67 22.13
C TRP A 248 13.59 15.78 22.45
N GLY A 249 13.37 15.56 23.74
CA GLY A 249 12.28 14.74 24.26
C GLY A 249 12.29 13.34 23.67
N GLU A 250 13.46 12.67 23.65
CA GLU A 250 13.63 11.31 23.12
C GLU A 250 13.23 11.15 21.64
N GLY A 251 13.45 12.21 20.85
CA GLY A 251 13.13 12.22 19.43
C GLY A 251 11.68 12.50 19.07
N ARG A 252 10.79 12.79 20.05
CA ARG A 252 9.37 13.12 19.83
C ARG A 252 9.15 14.18 18.75
N ALA A 253 9.97 15.24 18.76
CA ALA A 253 9.89 16.32 17.76
C ALA A 253 10.19 15.80 16.34
N ARG A 254 11.23 14.99 16.19
CA ARG A 254 11.62 14.39 14.90
C ARG A 254 10.56 13.42 14.40
N THR A 255 10.04 12.56 15.28
CA THR A 255 8.97 11.62 14.94
C THR A 255 7.71 12.34 14.46
N THR A 256 7.29 13.39 15.19
CA THR A 256 6.14 14.22 14.80
C THR A 256 6.37 14.92 13.46
N TYR A 257 7.58 15.44 13.24
CA TYR A 257 7.94 16.11 11.99
C TYR A 257 7.82 15.17 10.78
N LEU A 258 8.38 13.96 10.89
CA LEU A 258 8.31 12.95 9.83
C LEU A 258 6.88 12.44 9.59
N ALA A 259 6.09 12.29 10.66
CA ALA A 259 4.68 11.96 10.57
C ALA A 259 3.88 13.03 9.79
N ILE A 260 4.13 14.32 10.06
CA ILE A 260 3.46 15.41 9.33
C ILE A 260 3.83 15.38 7.84
N LEU A 261 5.09 15.11 7.48
CA LEU A 261 5.48 14.99 6.07
C LEU A 261 4.74 13.85 5.34
N ARG A 262 4.46 12.73 6.03
CA ARG A 262 3.64 11.64 5.50
C ARG A 262 2.19 12.06 5.28
N LEU A 263 1.59 12.70 6.29
CA LEU A 263 0.23 13.23 6.21
C LEU A 263 0.06 14.24 5.07
N MET A 264 1.05 15.13 4.89
CA MET A 264 1.06 16.08 3.76
C MET A 264 1.08 15.36 2.40
N ARG A 265 1.81 14.25 2.27
CA ARG A 265 1.84 13.47 1.02
C ARG A 265 0.53 12.73 0.78
N ALA A 266 -0.06 12.14 1.81
CA ALA A 266 -1.35 11.45 1.73
C ALA A 266 -2.47 12.41 1.32
N THR A 267 -2.55 13.58 1.97
CA THR A 267 -3.56 14.62 1.66
C THR A 267 -3.35 15.27 0.29
N GLN A 268 -2.12 15.39 -0.20
CA GLN A 268 -1.83 15.91 -1.55
C GLN A 268 -2.21 14.91 -2.66
N ALA A 269 -2.04 13.60 -2.43
CA ALA A 269 -2.43 12.56 -3.38
C ALA A 269 -3.95 12.55 -3.64
N GLU A 270 -4.77 12.94 -2.66
CA GLU A 270 -6.22 13.06 -2.81
C GLU A 270 -6.66 14.32 -3.60
N ALA A 271 -5.79 15.34 -3.71
CA ALA A 271 -6.10 16.62 -4.36
C ALA A 271 -5.68 16.70 -5.85
N GLU A 272 -4.76 15.86 -6.30
CA GLU A 272 -4.37 15.75 -7.71
C GLU A 272 -5.05 14.53 -8.34
N PRO A 273 -6.19 14.68 -9.03
CA PRO A 273 -6.76 13.55 -9.77
C PRO A 273 -5.75 13.12 -10.85
N GLU A 274 -5.47 11.82 -10.94
CA GLU A 274 -4.72 11.18 -12.03
C GLU A 274 -5.45 11.42 -13.36
N GLY A 275 -5.24 12.60 -13.95
CA GLY A 275 -5.92 13.02 -15.18
C GLY A 275 -5.16 14.05 -16.01
N ALA A 276 -3.96 14.45 -15.59
CA ALA A 276 -3.11 15.38 -16.35
C ALA A 276 -1.98 14.69 -17.12
N ALA A 277 -2.12 13.40 -17.43
CA ALA A 277 -1.16 12.67 -18.26
C ALA A 277 -1.87 11.82 -19.32
N GLN A 278 -2.25 12.45 -20.44
CA GLN A 278 -2.02 11.98 -21.82
C GLN A 278 -2.96 12.69 -22.79
N GLY A 279 -2.41 13.60 -23.60
CA GLY A 279 -3.20 14.26 -24.64
C GLY A 279 -2.56 15.43 -25.35
N ALA A 280 -1.24 15.43 -25.61
CA ALA A 280 -0.66 16.24 -26.69
C ALA A 280 0.77 15.78 -26.99
N ILE A 281 0.96 15.13 -28.13
CA ILE A 281 2.27 14.97 -28.74
C ILE A 281 2.72 16.38 -29.18
N VAL A 282 3.70 16.95 -28.49
CA VAL A 282 4.56 17.98 -29.07
C VAL A 282 6.01 17.68 -28.69
N ALA A 283 6.80 17.40 -29.72
CA ALA A 283 8.23 17.22 -29.65
C ALA A 283 8.95 18.52 -29.23
N ALA A 284 10.09 18.33 -28.56
CA ALA A 284 11.24 19.23 -28.34
C ALA A 284 11.52 19.50 -26.87
N GLY A 285 12.80 19.32 -26.50
CA GLY A 285 13.29 19.26 -25.14
C GLY A 285 13.00 20.52 -24.32
N ALA A 286 12.27 20.32 -23.23
CA ALA A 286 12.33 21.12 -22.03
C ALA A 286 12.08 20.17 -20.86
N THR A 287 13.10 19.92 -20.04
CA THR A 287 12.94 19.31 -18.73
C THR A 287 12.06 20.23 -17.90
N ALA A 288 10.75 19.99 -17.89
CA ALA A 288 9.84 20.63 -16.97
C ALA A 288 10.24 20.19 -15.56
N ALA A 289 11.02 21.04 -14.88
CA ALA A 289 11.37 20.83 -13.48
C ALA A 289 10.05 20.77 -12.69
N ARG A 290 9.70 19.56 -12.21
CA ARG A 290 8.57 19.33 -11.30
C ARG A 290 8.76 20.30 -10.12
N ARG A 291 7.83 21.25 -9.93
CA ARG A 291 7.88 22.16 -8.78
C ARG A 291 7.88 21.28 -7.53
N ALA A 292 8.88 21.46 -6.66
CA ALA A 292 8.98 20.68 -5.43
C ALA A 292 7.74 20.97 -4.57
N SER A 293 7.11 19.90 -4.05
CA SER A 293 6.02 20.06 -3.09
C SER A 293 6.54 20.74 -1.82
N ASP A 294 5.63 21.33 -1.03
CA ASP A 294 6.01 21.86 0.29
C ASP A 294 6.66 20.77 1.15
N ALA A 295 6.14 19.53 1.11
CA ALA A 295 6.71 18.39 1.81
C ALA A 295 8.16 18.10 1.41
N ASP A 296 8.50 18.18 0.11
CA ASP A 296 9.89 17.99 -0.37
C ASP A 296 10.82 19.12 0.05
N THR A 297 10.29 20.33 0.15
CA THR A 297 11.03 21.49 0.64
C THR A 297 11.36 21.33 2.12
N TYR A 298 10.39 20.92 2.94
CA TYR A 298 10.61 20.65 4.36
C TYR A 298 11.51 19.43 4.59
N HIS A 299 11.36 18.35 3.82
CA HIS A 299 12.28 17.20 3.90
C HIS A 299 13.75 17.63 3.67
N ARG A 300 14.01 18.49 2.68
CA ARG A 300 15.36 19.04 2.43
C ARG A 300 15.88 19.89 3.59
N ARG A 301 15.02 20.73 4.19
CA ARG A 301 15.38 21.53 5.37
C ARG A 301 15.78 20.64 6.55
N LEU A 302 15.03 19.56 6.80
CA LEU A 302 15.37 18.59 7.84
C LEU A 302 16.74 17.94 7.58
N SER A 303 17.00 17.50 6.35
CA SER A 303 18.30 16.92 6.00
C SER A 303 19.46 17.88 6.28
N MET A 304 19.32 19.17 5.94
CA MET A 304 20.35 20.19 6.21
C MET A 304 20.62 20.45 7.69
N ILE A 305 19.66 20.14 8.57
CA ILE A 305 19.83 20.33 10.03
C ILE A 305 20.44 19.07 10.65
N LEU A 306 20.09 17.88 10.15
CA LEU A 306 20.53 16.63 10.73
C LEU A 306 21.96 16.24 10.37
N PHE A 307 22.45 16.63 9.18
CA PHE A 307 23.82 16.43 8.71
C PHE A 307 24.66 17.70 8.85
#